data_AF-A0A963A311-F1
#
_entry.id   AF-A0A963A311-F1
#
_cell.length_a   1.000
_cell.length_b   1.000
_cell.length_c   1.000
_cell.angle_alpha   90.00
_cell.angle_beta   90.00
_cell.angle_gamma   90.00
#
_symmetry.space_group_name_H-M   'P 1'
#
loop_
_entity.id
_entity.type
_entity.pdbx_description
1 polymer ?
#
loop_
_entity_poly.entity_id
_entity_poly.type
_entity_poly.pdbx_seq_one_letter_code
_entity_poly.pdbx_strand_id
1 'polypeptide(L)'
;TKDLPIQDWVKLAVTRARATGAAAVFWLDEARAHDAQLIKKVKRYLRDHDTEDLEIRIMSPVEAARFSLQRMAGGADTISVTGNVLRDYLTDLFPILELGTSAKMLSIVPLMEGGGLFETGAGGSAPKHVQQFQEEGHLRWDSLGEFLALAASLEHLGNVSKNKKAVTLAKTLDQATGRFLEANKSPSRKVNELDNRGSHFYLAMFWAQALAEQTEDKKLQERFSGLAKTLTENETKIVDELNAAQGQPVDLGGYYHASFETVADAMRPSSTFNAALSAAAG
;
A
#
# COMPACT_ATOMS: atom_id res chain seq x y z
N THR A 1 0.66 13.09 -26.18
CA THR A 1 -0.25 12.55 -25.16
C THR A 1 -1.66 12.56 -25.69
N LYS A 2 -2.41 11.45 -25.55
CA LYS A 2 -3.82 11.36 -26.00
C LYS A 2 -4.72 12.24 -25.13
N ASP A 3 -5.86 12.65 -25.65
CA ASP A 3 -6.75 13.62 -24.99
C ASP A 3 -7.56 13.02 -23.83
N LEU A 4 -8.13 11.82 -24.01
CA LEU A 4 -8.92 11.14 -22.98
C LEU A 4 -8.15 10.94 -21.65
N PRO A 5 -6.88 10.47 -21.65
CA PRO A 5 -6.10 10.41 -20.41
C PRO A 5 -5.87 11.78 -19.74
N ILE A 6 -5.86 12.88 -20.49
CA ILE A 6 -5.70 14.22 -19.91
C ILE A 6 -6.98 14.66 -19.21
N GLN A 7 -8.15 14.35 -19.79
CA GLN A 7 -9.45 14.62 -19.15
C GLN A 7 -9.57 13.82 -17.84
N ASP A 8 -9.24 12.53 -17.88
CA ASP A 8 -9.27 11.68 -16.68
C ASP A 8 -8.26 12.14 -15.61
N TRP A 9 -7.05 12.54 -16.02
CA TRP A 9 -6.05 13.10 -15.11
C TRP A 9 -6.53 14.38 -14.40
N VAL A 10 -7.21 15.29 -15.12
CA VAL A 10 -7.80 16.50 -14.52
C VAL A 10 -8.95 16.14 -13.58
N LYS A 11 -9.82 15.22 -13.98
CA LYS A 11 -10.92 14.71 -13.13
C LYS A 11 -10.40 14.12 -11.83
N LEU A 12 -9.34 13.29 -11.90
CA LEU A 12 -8.72 12.67 -10.73
C LEU A 12 -8.13 13.73 -9.79
N ALA A 13 -7.44 14.74 -10.34
CA ALA A 13 -6.89 15.84 -9.55
C ALA A 13 -7.97 16.59 -8.76
N VAL A 14 -9.09 16.95 -9.41
CA VAL A 14 -10.23 17.62 -8.75
C VAL A 14 -10.86 16.71 -7.70
N THR A 15 -11.04 15.43 -8.02
CA THR A 15 -11.61 14.43 -7.10
C THR A 15 -10.77 14.31 -5.82
N ARG A 16 -9.43 14.26 -5.95
CA ARG A 16 -8.53 14.18 -4.80
C ARG A 16 -8.49 15.49 -4.01
N ALA A 17 -8.41 16.64 -4.68
CA ALA A 17 -8.46 17.94 -4.02
C ALA A 17 -9.72 18.11 -3.18
N ARG A 18 -10.87 17.68 -3.68
CA ARG A 18 -12.12 17.76 -2.92
C ARG A 18 -12.20 16.77 -1.77
N ALA A 19 -11.70 15.55 -1.97
CA ALA A 19 -11.72 14.52 -0.93
C ALA A 19 -10.84 14.88 0.27
N THR A 20 -9.72 15.59 0.06
CA THR A 20 -8.77 15.93 1.13
C THR A 20 -8.84 17.37 1.61
N GLY A 21 -9.39 18.29 0.80
CA GLY A 21 -9.33 19.74 1.04
C GLY A 21 -7.94 20.34 0.84
N ALA A 22 -6.95 19.55 0.42
CA ALA A 22 -5.59 20.03 0.19
C ALA A 22 -5.49 20.85 -1.11
N ALA A 23 -4.58 21.82 -1.12
CA ALA A 23 -4.27 22.57 -2.34
C ALA A 23 -3.71 21.62 -3.42
N ALA A 24 -4.20 21.72 -4.65
CA ALA A 24 -3.71 20.93 -5.78
C ALA A 24 -2.97 21.82 -6.78
N VAL A 25 -1.73 21.45 -7.09
CA VAL A 25 -0.87 22.22 -7.98
C VAL A 25 -0.55 21.39 -9.20
N PHE A 26 -0.86 21.89 -10.39
CA PHE A 26 -0.39 21.36 -11.67
C PHE A 26 1.02 21.85 -11.96
N TRP A 27 1.99 20.93 -12.04
CA TRP A 27 3.42 21.25 -12.25
C TRP A 27 3.71 21.28 -13.75
N LEU A 28 3.46 22.43 -14.37
CA LEU A 28 3.54 22.63 -15.82
C LEU A 28 4.29 23.92 -16.13
N ASP A 29 5.36 23.82 -16.90
CA ASP A 29 6.18 24.97 -17.29
C ASP A 29 5.68 25.59 -18.60
N GLU A 30 5.13 26.81 -18.56
CA GLU A 30 4.63 27.49 -19.76
C GLU A 30 5.74 27.73 -20.82
N ALA A 31 7.02 27.77 -20.41
CA ALA A 31 8.14 27.87 -21.34
C ALA A 31 8.40 26.56 -22.10
N ARG A 32 7.90 25.42 -21.63
CA ARG A 32 7.99 24.14 -22.33
C ARG A 32 6.79 23.98 -23.25
N ALA A 33 7.04 23.91 -24.57
CA ALA A 33 5.99 23.81 -25.59
C ALA A 33 5.00 22.65 -25.34
N HIS A 34 5.46 21.53 -24.79
CA HIS A 34 4.59 20.41 -24.40
C HIS A 34 3.63 20.80 -23.28
N ASP A 35 4.17 21.34 -22.18
CA ASP A 35 3.42 21.73 -20.99
C ASP A 35 2.47 22.89 -21.31
N ALA A 36 2.86 23.84 -22.16
CA ALA A 36 1.98 24.91 -22.65
C ALA A 36 0.70 24.38 -23.33
N GLN A 37 0.78 23.26 -24.06
CA GLN A 37 -0.40 22.60 -24.63
C GLN A 37 -1.23 21.87 -23.56
N LEU A 38 -0.58 21.27 -22.56
CA LEU A 38 -1.27 20.69 -21.40
C LEU A 38 -2.01 21.74 -20.59
N ILE A 39 -1.41 22.91 -20.33
CA ILE A 39 -2.03 24.03 -19.61
C ILE A 39 -3.35 24.45 -20.28
N LYS A 40 -3.38 24.52 -21.63
CA LYS A 40 -4.62 24.83 -22.37
C LYS A 40 -5.71 23.79 -22.12
N LYS A 41 -5.35 22.51 -22.08
CA LYS A 41 -6.28 21.40 -21.82
C LYS A 41 -6.75 21.40 -20.36
N VAL A 42 -5.84 21.58 -19.41
CA VAL A 42 -6.18 21.71 -17.97
C VAL A 42 -7.16 22.86 -17.76
N LYS A 43 -6.86 24.06 -18.27
CA LYS A 43 -7.75 25.23 -18.15
C LYS A 43 -9.12 25.00 -18.80
N ARG A 44 -9.19 24.19 -19.85
CA ARG A 44 -10.45 23.81 -20.49
C ARG A 44 -11.24 22.86 -19.60
N TYR A 45 -10.65 21.73 -19.22
CA TYR A 45 -11.33 20.63 -18.53
C TYR A 45 -11.63 20.92 -17.06
N LEU A 46 -10.89 21.82 -16.40
CA LEU A 46 -11.28 22.30 -15.07
C LEU A 46 -12.67 22.95 -15.05
N ARG A 47 -13.14 23.49 -16.19
CA ARG A 47 -14.49 24.08 -16.30
C ARG A 47 -15.61 23.04 -16.35
N ASP A 48 -15.27 21.78 -16.60
CA ASP A 48 -16.22 20.68 -16.65
C ASP A 48 -16.45 20.07 -15.25
N HIS A 49 -15.81 20.62 -14.22
CA HIS A 49 -15.88 20.16 -12.84
C HIS A 49 -16.26 21.28 -11.88
N ASP A 50 -16.88 20.91 -10.77
CA ASP A 50 -17.10 21.84 -9.66
C ASP A 50 -15.81 22.04 -8.86
N THR A 51 -15.20 23.21 -9.07
CA THR A 51 -13.99 23.65 -8.37
C THR A 51 -14.27 24.74 -7.33
N GLU A 52 -15.53 24.97 -6.95
CA GLU A 52 -15.88 25.93 -5.90
C GLU A 52 -15.21 25.53 -4.59
N ASP A 53 -14.62 26.50 -3.89
CA ASP A 53 -13.83 26.28 -2.65
C ASP A 53 -12.57 25.40 -2.78
N LEU A 54 -12.12 25.03 -3.99
CA LEU A 54 -10.85 24.33 -4.18
C LEU A 54 -9.70 25.29 -4.50
N GLU A 55 -8.59 25.10 -3.79
CA GLU A 55 -7.33 25.75 -4.14
C GLU A 55 -6.61 24.95 -5.25
N ILE A 56 -6.90 25.25 -6.52
CA ILE A 56 -6.23 24.65 -7.68
C ILE A 56 -5.33 25.68 -8.36
N ARG A 57 -4.04 25.37 -8.49
CA ARG A 57 -3.04 26.26 -9.10
C ARG A 57 -2.31 25.57 -10.25
N ILE A 58 -1.77 26.37 -11.18
CA ILE A 58 -0.82 25.91 -12.21
C ILE A 58 0.46 26.69 -11.98
N MET A 59 1.58 25.99 -11.80
CA MET A 59 2.90 26.57 -11.51
C MET A 59 3.98 25.84 -12.28
N SER A 60 5.09 26.52 -12.60
CA SER A 60 6.27 25.81 -13.11
C SER A 60 6.77 24.80 -12.06
N PRO A 61 7.45 23.71 -12.46
CA PRO A 61 7.94 22.71 -11.50
C PRO A 61 8.80 23.30 -10.37
N VAL A 62 9.59 24.34 -10.66
CA VAL A 62 10.44 25.01 -9.66
C VAL A 62 9.61 25.79 -8.64
N GLU A 63 8.61 26.54 -9.11
CA GLU A 63 7.70 27.29 -8.23
C GLU A 63 6.82 26.35 -7.40
N ALA A 64 6.29 25.30 -8.04
CA ALA A 64 5.46 24.30 -7.40
C ALA A 64 6.22 23.54 -6.30
N ALA A 65 7.49 23.19 -6.54
CA ALA A 65 8.36 22.58 -5.54
C ALA A 65 8.59 23.50 -4.33
N ARG A 66 8.91 24.78 -4.56
CA ARG A 66 9.09 25.77 -3.48
C ARG A 66 7.80 25.97 -2.67
N PHE A 67 6.67 26.11 -3.35
CA PHE A 67 5.36 26.25 -2.72
C PHE A 67 5.03 25.03 -1.84
N SER A 68 5.25 23.83 -2.37
CA SER A 68 4.97 22.58 -1.64
C SER A 68 5.87 22.43 -0.42
N LEU A 69 7.17 22.70 -0.55
CA LEU A 69 8.13 22.64 0.57
C LEU A 69 7.83 23.68 1.66
N GLN A 70 7.44 24.90 1.28
CA GLN A 70 7.05 25.94 2.24
C GLN A 70 5.80 25.53 3.03
N ARG A 71 4.80 24.95 2.37
CA ARG A 71 3.60 24.43 3.02
C ARG A 71 3.90 23.23 3.93
N MET A 72 4.69 22.29 3.45
CA MET A 72 5.14 21.12 4.21
C MET A 72 5.88 21.54 5.49
N ALA A 73 6.77 22.55 5.41
CA ALA A 73 7.45 23.10 6.58
C ALA A 73 6.48 23.74 7.60
N GLY A 74 5.31 24.19 7.15
CA GLY A 74 4.22 24.68 7.99
C GLY A 74 3.21 23.61 8.42
N GLY A 75 3.46 22.33 8.12
CA GLY A 75 2.55 21.22 8.45
C GLY A 75 1.30 21.14 7.57
N ALA A 76 1.31 21.74 6.39
CA ALA A 76 0.19 21.76 5.46
C ALA A 76 0.44 20.90 4.22
N ASP A 77 -0.57 20.15 3.80
CA ASP A 77 -0.49 19.24 2.64
C ASP A 77 -0.64 19.98 1.31
N THR A 78 -0.04 19.41 0.26
CA THR A 78 -0.16 19.87 -1.13
C THR A 78 -0.17 18.68 -2.09
N ILE A 79 -1.20 18.57 -2.94
CA ILE A 79 -1.27 17.56 -3.99
C ILE A 79 -0.44 18.04 -5.19
N SER A 80 0.56 17.25 -5.59
CA SER A 80 1.29 17.47 -6.84
C SER A 80 0.58 16.76 -8.00
N VAL A 81 0.17 17.52 -9.01
CA VAL A 81 -0.52 17.03 -10.21
C VAL A 81 0.44 17.16 -11.38
N THR A 82 1.05 16.04 -11.78
CA THR A 82 2.22 16.06 -12.66
C THR A 82 2.10 15.12 -13.86
N GLY A 83 3.01 15.28 -14.83
CA GLY A 83 3.20 14.32 -15.92
C GLY A 83 4.01 13.09 -15.49
N ASN A 84 4.13 12.11 -16.39
CA ASN A 84 4.62 10.76 -16.06
C ASN A 84 6.03 10.71 -15.40
N VAL A 85 6.97 11.53 -15.87
CA VAL A 85 8.34 11.57 -15.30
C VAL A 85 8.36 12.15 -13.89
N LEU A 86 7.68 13.28 -13.68
CA LEU A 86 7.62 13.92 -12.37
C LEU A 86 6.81 13.09 -11.37
N ARG A 87 5.80 12.32 -11.82
CA ARG A 87 5.13 11.34 -10.97
C ARG A 87 6.18 10.43 -10.32
N ASP A 88 7.01 9.79 -11.14
CA ASP A 88 8.03 8.85 -10.69
C ASP A 88 9.01 9.48 -9.68
N TYR A 89 9.50 10.69 -9.98
CA TYR A 89 10.47 11.37 -9.11
C TYR A 89 9.85 11.81 -7.78
N LEU A 90 8.65 12.37 -7.81
CA LEU A 90 8.03 12.94 -6.62
C LEU A 90 7.45 11.87 -5.68
N THR A 91 6.97 10.75 -6.23
CA THR A 91 6.51 9.61 -5.42
C THR A 91 7.65 8.81 -4.78
N ASP A 92 8.90 9.07 -5.18
CA ASP A 92 10.07 8.59 -4.44
C ASP A 92 10.58 9.66 -3.45
N LEU A 93 10.77 10.89 -3.92
CA LEU A 93 11.36 11.99 -3.15
C LEU A 93 10.62 12.29 -1.84
N PHE A 94 9.31 12.59 -1.91
CA PHE A 94 8.57 13.04 -0.73
C PHE A 94 8.35 11.90 0.29
N PRO A 95 7.93 10.69 -0.12
CA PRO A 95 7.82 9.57 0.81
C PRO A 95 9.13 9.19 1.49
N ILE A 96 10.28 9.30 0.81
CA ILE A 96 11.59 9.10 1.46
C ILE A 96 11.83 10.17 2.53
N LEU A 97 11.52 11.44 2.27
CA LEU A 97 11.70 12.52 3.25
C LEU A 97 10.76 12.38 4.44
N GLU A 98 9.51 11.94 4.21
CA GLU A 98 8.47 11.87 5.24
C GLU A 98 8.52 10.57 6.05
N LEU A 99 8.75 9.43 5.39
CA LEU A 99 8.60 8.09 5.95
C LEU A 99 9.92 7.29 6.01
N GLY A 100 11.00 7.83 5.45
CA GLY A 100 12.29 7.14 5.30
C GLY A 100 12.31 6.07 4.20
N THR A 101 11.20 5.89 3.47
CA THR A 101 11.07 4.92 2.36
C THR A 101 9.85 5.23 1.48
N SER A 102 9.93 4.93 0.19
CA SER A 102 8.80 5.01 -0.76
C SER A 102 7.96 3.72 -0.87
N ALA A 103 8.31 2.67 -0.12
CA ALA A 103 7.56 1.41 -0.10
C ALA A 103 6.26 1.49 0.74
N LYS A 104 6.11 2.51 1.59
CA LYS A 104 4.98 2.66 2.52
C LYS A 104 3.91 3.62 1.98
N MET A 105 3.52 3.42 0.72
CA MET A 105 2.61 4.32 0.00
C MET A 105 1.46 3.55 -0.63
N LEU A 106 0.30 4.18 -0.71
CA LEU A 106 -0.80 3.76 -1.57
C LEU A 106 -0.52 4.23 -3.01
N SER A 107 -0.51 3.30 -3.97
CA SER A 107 -0.45 3.61 -5.40
C SER A 107 -1.68 3.02 -6.10
N ILE A 108 -2.68 3.88 -6.32
CA ILE A 108 -3.98 3.49 -6.87
C ILE A 108 -4.10 4.05 -8.28
N VAL A 109 -4.43 3.17 -9.23
CA VAL A 109 -4.64 3.48 -10.64
C VAL A 109 -6.10 3.16 -11.00
N PRO A 110 -7.00 4.16 -10.97
CA PRO A 110 -8.33 4.01 -11.52
C PRO A 110 -8.23 3.72 -13.02
N LEU A 111 -8.71 2.55 -13.46
CA LEU A 111 -8.70 2.21 -14.88
C LEU A 111 -9.84 2.96 -15.56
N MET A 112 -9.59 3.49 -16.76
CA MET A 112 -10.58 4.30 -17.50
C MET A 112 -11.90 3.56 -17.76
N GLU A 113 -11.86 2.22 -17.87
CA GLU A 113 -13.03 1.36 -18.07
C GLU A 113 -13.73 0.97 -16.74
N GLY A 114 -13.42 1.65 -15.63
CA GLY A 114 -14.10 1.49 -14.34
C GLY A 114 -13.51 0.45 -13.40
N GLY A 115 -12.45 -0.27 -13.80
CA GLY A 115 -11.69 -1.15 -12.92
C GLY A 115 -10.71 -0.39 -12.01
N GLY A 116 -10.03 -1.11 -11.13
CA GLY A 116 -8.97 -0.58 -10.27
C GLY A 116 -7.71 -1.43 -10.36
N LEU A 117 -6.55 -0.78 -10.45
CA LEU A 117 -5.24 -1.38 -10.27
C LEU A 117 -4.60 -0.77 -9.02
N PHE A 118 -4.06 -1.63 -8.16
CA PHE A 118 -3.51 -1.25 -6.85
C PHE A 118 -2.07 -1.75 -6.78
N GLU A 119 -1.12 -0.84 -7.00
CA GLU A 119 0.30 -1.12 -6.84
C GLU A 119 0.66 -1.09 -5.36
N THR A 120 1.51 -2.03 -4.94
CA THR A 120 1.84 -2.27 -3.52
C THR A 120 2.97 -1.37 -3.01
N GLY A 121 3.31 -0.32 -3.75
CA GLY A 121 4.40 0.62 -3.45
C GLY A 121 5.03 1.19 -4.74
N ALA A 122 5.91 2.18 -4.58
CA ALA A 122 6.60 2.82 -5.70
C ALA A 122 8.06 2.33 -5.92
N GLY A 123 8.51 1.36 -5.12
CA GLY A 123 9.88 0.84 -5.14
C GLY A 123 10.10 -0.32 -6.12
N GLY A 124 11.36 -0.79 -6.21
CA GLY A 124 11.74 -1.99 -6.97
C GLY A 124 11.65 -3.29 -6.16
N SER A 125 12.07 -4.41 -6.76
CA SER A 125 12.00 -5.77 -6.17
C SER A 125 13.10 -6.12 -5.16
N ALA A 126 13.92 -5.15 -4.75
CA ALA A 126 14.93 -5.26 -3.68
C ALA A 126 15.82 -6.53 -3.71
N PRO A 127 16.71 -6.73 -4.72
CA PRO A 127 17.53 -7.94 -4.85
C PRO A 127 18.44 -8.24 -3.64
N LYS A 128 18.84 -7.21 -2.88
CA LYS A 128 19.62 -7.37 -1.64
C LYS A 128 18.84 -8.03 -0.50
N HIS A 129 17.50 -8.08 -0.58
CA HIS A 129 16.68 -8.80 0.39
C HIS A 129 16.74 -10.31 0.10
N VAL A 130 16.73 -10.70 -1.18
CA VAL A 130 16.89 -12.09 -1.59
C VAL A 130 18.25 -12.63 -1.18
N GLN A 131 19.32 -11.84 -1.33
CA GLN A 131 20.67 -12.24 -0.87
C GLN A 131 20.69 -12.57 0.63
N GLN A 132 20.15 -11.71 1.49
CA GLN A 132 20.07 -11.99 2.93
C GLN A 132 19.23 -13.24 3.21
N PHE A 133 18.11 -13.41 2.50
CA PHE A 133 17.27 -14.59 2.69
C PHE A 133 18.00 -15.89 2.30
N GLN A 134 18.77 -15.89 1.21
CA GLN A 134 19.55 -17.05 0.79
C GLN A 134 20.73 -17.35 1.74
N GLU A 135 21.37 -16.33 2.30
CA GLU A 135 22.53 -16.47 3.18
C GLU A 135 22.15 -16.79 4.64
N GLU A 136 21.07 -16.19 5.15
CA GLU A 136 20.73 -16.17 6.57
C GLU A 136 19.27 -16.56 6.85
N GLY A 137 18.47 -16.88 5.84
CA GLY A 137 17.07 -17.24 6.01
C GLY A 137 16.19 -16.11 6.57
N HIS A 138 16.62 -14.85 6.49
CA HIS A 138 15.89 -13.68 7.01
C HIS A 138 15.42 -12.75 5.89
N LEU A 139 14.11 -12.51 5.79
CA LEU A 139 13.55 -11.63 4.78
C LEU A 139 13.09 -10.29 5.38
N ARG A 140 13.87 -9.23 5.17
CA ARG A 140 13.57 -7.86 5.66
C ARG A 140 12.67 -7.02 4.74
N TRP A 141 11.92 -7.65 3.83
CA TRP A 141 10.96 -6.95 2.97
C TRP A 141 9.74 -6.51 3.78
N ASP A 142 9.37 -5.23 3.71
CA ASP A 142 8.20 -4.69 4.41
C ASP A 142 6.97 -4.74 3.48
N SER A 143 6.03 -5.62 3.80
CA SER A 143 4.78 -5.82 3.03
C SER A 143 3.68 -4.82 3.35
N LEU A 144 3.95 -3.74 4.11
CA LEU A 144 2.93 -2.74 4.45
C LEU A 144 2.16 -2.23 3.23
N GLY A 145 2.84 -1.94 2.12
CA GLY A 145 2.19 -1.48 0.89
C GLY A 145 1.27 -2.52 0.25
N GLU A 146 1.54 -3.82 0.44
CA GLU A 146 0.63 -4.90 0.02
C GLU A 146 -0.66 -4.91 0.86
N PHE A 147 -0.53 -4.66 2.16
CA PHE A 147 -1.67 -4.60 3.09
C PHE A 147 -2.59 -3.43 2.76
N LEU A 148 -1.99 -2.25 2.53
CA LEU A 148 -2.68 -1.04 2.11
C LEU A 148 -3.37 -1.21 0.75
N ALA A 149 -2.68 -1.80 -0.23
CA ALA A 149 -3.25 -2.08 -1.55
C ALA A 149 -4.42 -3.07 -1.48
N LEU A 150 -4.33 -4.10 -0.63
CA LEU A 150 -5.41 -5.07 -0.44
C LEU A 150 -6.65 -4.43 0.20
N ALA A 151 -6.48 -3.55 1.20
CA ALA A 151 -7.59 -2.81 1.79
C ALA A 151 -8.31 -1.94 0.75
N ALA A 152 -7.55 -1.15 -0.02
CA ALA A 152 -8.09 -0.33 -1.10
C ALA A 152 -8.79 -1.17 -2.20
N SER A 153 -8.24 -2.34 -2.53
CA SER A 153 -8.83 -3.27 -3.50
C SER A 153 -10.17 -3.85 -3.00
N LEU A 154 -10.25 -4.27 -1.74
CA LEU A 154 -11.48 -4.77 -1.12
C LEU A 154 -12.54 -3.68 -0.99
N GLU A 155 -12.14 -2.45 -0.63
CA GLU A 155 -13.04 -1.31 -0.58
C GLU A 155 -13.61 -0.99 -1.97
N HIS A 156 -12.75 -0.92 -2.99
CA HIS A 156 -13.18 -0.73 -4.37
C HIS A 156 -14.17 -1.80 -4.81
N LEU A 157 -13.85 -3.08 -4.59
CA LEU A 157 -14.75 -4.20 -4.88
C LEU A 157 -16.09 -4.03 -4.15
N GLY A 158 -16.06 -3.69 -2.86
CA GLY A 158 -17.26 -3.44 -2.05
C GLY A 158 -18.15 -2.36 -2.64
N ASN A 159 -17.55 -1.26 -3.08
CA ASN A 159 -18.27 -0.12 -3.65
C ASN A 159 -18.84 -0.42 -5.05
N VAL A 160 -18.04 -1.00 -5.96
CA VAL A 160 -18.50 -1.25 -7.34
C VAL A 160 -19.48 -2.41 -7.46
N SER A 161 -19.33 -3.44 -6.62
CA SER A 161 -20.21 -4.63 -6.63
C SER A 161 -21.30 -4.60 -5.57
N LYS A 162 -21.37 -3.55 -4.74
CA LYS A 162 -22.27 -3.44 -3.58
C LYS A 162 -22.09 -4.61 -2.59
N ASN A 163 -20.87 -5.12 -2.47
CA ASN A 163 -20.53 -6.24 -1.61
C ASN A 163 -20.18 -5.75 -0.19
N LYS A 164 -21.17 -5.78 0.70
CA LYS A 164 -21.00 -5.36 2.10
C LYS A 164 -19.90 -6.13 2.84
N LYS A 165 -19.71 -7.43 2.52
CA LYS A 165 -18.64 -8.23 3.14
C LYS A 165 -17.26 -7.73 2.75
N ALA A 166 -17.07 -7.34 1.49
CA ALA A 166 -15.81 -6.77 1.03
C ALA A 166 -15.52 -5.44 1.73
N VAL A 167 -16.53 -4.60 1.97
CA VAL A 167 -16.39 -3.38 2.78
C VAL A 167 -15.98 -3.69 4.22
N THR A 168 -16.62 -4.66 4.88
CA THR A 168 -16.23 -5.07 6.24
C THR A 168 -14.82 -5.65 6.28
N LEU A 169 -14.41 -6.44 5.29
CA LEU A 169 -13.06 -6.96 5.16
C LEU A 169 -12.02 -5.83 4.99
N ALA A 170 -12.30 -4.84 4.16
CA ALA A 170 -11.43 -3.67 3.97
C ALA A 170 -11.26 -2.88 5.27
N LYS A 171 -12.38 -2.52 5.91
CA LYS A 171 -12.37 -1.75 7.17
C LYS A 171 -11.63 -2.45 8.30
N THR A 172 -11.82 -3.76 8.44
CA THR A 172 -11.12 -4.55 9.47
C THR A 172 -9.64 -4.76 9.12
N LEU A 173 -9.27 -4.78 7.83
CA LEU A 173 -7.88 -4.79 7.41
C LEU A 173 -7.19 -3.46 7.72
N ASP A 174 -7.84 -2.31 7.49
CA ASP A 174 -7.31 -1.00 7.88
C ASP A 174 -7.07 -0.91 9.40
N GLN A 175 -8.01 -1.41 10.20
CA GLN A 175 -7.84 -1.51 11.66
C GLN A 175 -6.65 -2.39 12.04
N ALA A 176 -6.50 -3.55 11.38
CA ALA A 176 -5.37 -4.45 11.60
C ALA A 176 -4.03 -3.80 11.22
N THR A 177 -3.98 -3.08 10.10
CA THR A 177 -2.80 -2.32 9.67
C THR A 177 -2.46 -1.19 10.65
N GLY A 178 -3.46 -0.47 11.18
CA GLY A 178 -3.25 0.53 12.24
C GLY A 178 -2.62 -0.09 13.49
N ARG A 179 -3.21 -1.18 14.00
CA ARG A 179 -2.66 -1.91 15.15
C ARG A 179 -1.27 -2.50 14.90
N PHE A 180 -1.03 -2.97 13.68
CA PHE A 180 0.28 -3.47 13.24
C PHE A 180 1.38 -2.40 13.36
N LEU A 181 1.07 -1.17 12.96
CA LEU A 181 1.97 -0.02 13.08
C LEU A 181 2.16 0.39 14.55
N GLU A 182 1.08 0.50 15.32
CA GLU A 182 1.13 0.86 16.76
C GLU A 182 1.93 -0.15 17.59
N ALA A 183 1.77 -1.44 17.30
CA ALA A 183 2.49 -2.53 17.96
C ALA A 183 3.91 -2.74 17.41
N ASN A 184 4.35 -1.91 16.45
CA ASN A 184 5.66 -1.97 15.79
C ASN A 184 6.03 -3.38 15.29
N LYS A 185 5.12 -4.01 14.54
CA LYS A 185 5.29 -5.39 14.03
C LYS A 185 5.85 -5.45 12.60
N SER A 186 6.46 -4.37 12.13
CA SER A 186 7.25 -4.37 10.89
C SER A 186 8.49 -5.27 11.01
N PRO A 187 8.99 -5.82 9.88
CA PRO A 187 10.22 -6.61 9.87
C PRO A 187 11.41 -5.82 10.41
N SER A 188 12.19 -6.46 11.26
CA SER A 188 13.55 -6.03 11.57
C SER A 188 14.47 -6.24 10.37
N ARG A 189 15.67 -5.67 10.46
CA ARG A 189 16.75 -5.87 9.48
C ARG A 189 17.76 -6.93 9.95
N LYS A 190 17.61 -7.43 11.18
CA LYS A 190 18.56 -8.31 11.86
C LYS A 190 18.03 -9.74 11.91
N VAL A 191 18.87 -10.70 11.54
CA VAL A 191 18.58 -12.12 11.66
C VAL A 191 18.22 -12.51 13.10
N ASN A 192 17.32 -13.48 13.24
CA ASN A 192 16.72 -13.97 14.49
C ASN A 192 15.80 -12.96 15.21
N GLU A 193 15.56 -11.80 14.61
CA GLU A 193 14.44 -10.93 14.97
C GLU A 193 13.26 -11.15 14.00
N LEU A 194 12.12 -10.51 14.27
CA LEU A 194 10.92 -10.63 13.45
C LEU A 194 11.22 -10.24 11.99
N ASP A 195 10.90 -11.11 11.03
CA ASP A 195 11.08 -10.84 9.60
C ASP A 195 9.71 -10.69 8.88
N ASN A 196 9.71 -10.66 7.55
CA ASN A 196 8.51 -10.58 6.72
C ASN A 196 7.45 -11.64 7.06
N ARG A 197 7.84 -12.90 7.35
CA ARG A 197 6.88 -13.96 7.66
C ARG A 197 6.20 -13.70 9.01
N GLY A 198 6.99 -13.20 9.96
CA GLY A 198 6.49 -12.75 11.26
C GLY A 198 5.50 -11.60 11.14
N SER A 199 5.79 -10.61 10.28
CA SER A 199 4.89 -9.47 10.06
C SER A 199 3.54 -9.89 9.46
N HIS A 200 3.55 -10.86 8.53
CA HIS A 200 2.34 -11.47 7.95
C HIS A 200 1.50 -12.21 9.01
N PHE A 201 2.14 -12.94 9.93
CA PHE A 201 1.44 -13.57 11.05
C PHE A 201 0.72 -12.52 11.92
N TYR A 202 1.40 -11.44 12.31
CA TYR A 202 0.79 -10.39 13.14
C TYR A 202 -0.38 -9.71 12.43
N LEU A 203 -0.25 -9.41 11.13
CA LEU A 203 -1.37 -8.88 10.36
C LEU A 203 -2.55 -9.84 10.36
N ALA A 204 -2.33 -11.13 10.09
CA ALA A 204 -3.39 -12.14 10.08
C ALA A 204 -4.09 -12.24 11.45
N MET A 205 -3.33 -12.20 12.54
CA MET A 205 -3.86 -12.21 13.90
C MET A 205 -4.71 -10.96 14.18
N PHE A 206 -4.19 -9.76 13.92
CA PHE A 206 -4.93 -8.52 14.15
C PHE A 206 -6.17 -8.40 13.27
N TRP A 207 -6.11 -8.89 12.02
CA TRP A 207 -7.25 -8.89 11.12
C TRP A 207 -8.32 -9.88 11.55
N ALA A 208 -7.95 -11.09 11.97
CA ALA A 208 -8.88 -12.06 12.54
C ALA A 208 -9.55 -11.52 13.81
N GLN A 209 -8.81 -10.84 14.68
CA GLN A 209 -9.35 -10.19 15.88
C GLN A 209 -10.36 -9.08 15.51
N ALA A 210 -10.01 -8.17 14.60
CA ALA A 210 -10.92 -7.12 14.15
C ALA A 210 -12.19 -7.69 13.50
N LEU A 211 -12.08 -8.78 12.73
CA LEU A 211 -13.22 -9.48 12.14
C LEU A 211 -14.11 -10.17 13.19
N ALA A 212 -13.53 -10.66 14.28
CA ALA A 212 -14.26 -11.26 15.40
C ALA A 212 -14.91 -10.22 16.33
N GLU A 213 -14.39 -8.99 16.36
CA GLU A 213 -14.88 -7.90 17.21
C GLU A 213 -15.94 -7.02 16.53
N GLN A 214 -15.91 -6.90 15.21
CA GLN A 214 -16.89 -6.08 14.47
C GLN A 214 -18.34 -6.60 14.63
N THR A 215 -19.30 -5.68 14.49
CA THR A 215 -20.73 -5.95 14.69
C THR A 215 -21.59 -5.76 13.43
N GLU A 216 -20.96 -5.50 12.29
CA GLU A 216 -21.61 -5.20 11.01
C GLU A 216 -22.05 -6.48 10.26
N ASP A 217 -21.26 -7.56 10.33
CA ASP A 217 -21.57 -8.86 9.75
C ASP A 217 -21.34 -9.99 10.77
N LYS A 218 -22.42 -10.50 11.36
CA LYS A 218 -22.38 -11.58 12.36
C LYS A 218 -21.80 -12.89 11.81
N LYS A 219 -21.96 -13.18 10.51
CA LYS A 219 -21.43 -14.42 9.92
C LYS A 219 -19.92 -14.36 9.80
N LEU A 220 -19.38 -13.20 9.41
CA LEU A 220 -17.92 -12.97 9.46
C LEU A 220 -17.42 -13.02 10.90
N GLN A 221 -18.15 -12.41 11.83
CA GLN A 221 -17.82 -12.45 13.25
C GLN A 221 -17.65 -13.88 13.77
N GLU A 222 -18.67 -14.72 13.60
CA GLU A 222 -18.67 -16.12 14.02
C GLU A 222 -17.58 -16.92 13.32
N ARG A 223 -17.40 -16.73 12.00
CA ARG A 223 -16.37 -17.43 11.21
C ARG A 223 -14.96 -17.14 11.72
N PHE A 224 -14.65 -15.89 12.04
CA PHE A 224 -13.29 -15.49 12.41
C PHE A 224 -13.00 -15.57 13.91
N SER A 225 -14.02 -15.71 14.77
CA SER A 225 -13.86 -15.85 16.23
C SER A 225 -12.94 -17.02 16.61
N GLY A 226 -13.10 -18.18 15.96
CA GLY A 226 -12.25 -19.35 16.20
C GLY A 226 -10.80 -19.11 15.80
N LEU A 227 -10.57 -18.59 14.60
CA LEU A 227 -9.23 -18.28 14.10
C LEU A 227 -8.54 -17.22 14.96
N ALA A 228 -9.24 -16.15 15.32
CA ALA A 228 -8.71 -15.09 16.17
C ALA A 228 -8.21 -15.64 17.51
N LYS A 229 -9.02 -16.50 18.14
CA LYS A 229 -8.64 -17.18 19.38
C LYS A 229 -7.41 -18.07 19.18
N THR A 230 -7.42 -18.95 18.18
CA THR A 230 -6.30 -19.88 17.92
C THR A 230 -4.99 -19.15 17.65
N LEU A 231 -5.00 -18.09 16.83
CA LEU A 231 -3.80 -17.31 16.55
C LEU A 231 -3.28 -16.58 17.79
N THR A 232 -4.18 -16.01 18.60
CA THR A 232 -3.82 -15.33 19.86
C THR A 232 -3.21 -16.30 20.88
N GLU A 233 -3.82 -17.46 21.08
CA GLU A 233 -3.34 -18.47 22.04
C GLU A 233 -2.01 -19.11 21.62
N ASN A 234 -1.69 -19.12 20.32
CA ASN A 234 -0.46 -19.70 19.77
C ASN A 234 0.56 -18.65 19.33
N GLU A 235 0.41 -17.38 19.71
CA GLU A 235 1.29 -16.28 19.27
C GLU A 235 2.77 -16.60 19.48
N THR A 236 3.17 -16.91 20.70
CA THR A 236 4.57 -17.22 21.05
C THR A 236 5.09 -18.41 20.25
N LYS A 237 4.30 -19.49 20.19
CA LYS A 237 4.70 -20.71 19.47
C LYS A 237 4.93 -20.47 17.99
N ILE A 238 4.04 -19.71 17.33
CA ILE A 238 4.16 -19.38 15.91
C ILE A 238 5.40 -18.51 15.67
N VAL A 239 5.61 -17.48 16.50
CA VAL A 239 6.79 -16.60 16.37
C VAL A 239 8.08 -17.39 16.57
N ASP A 240 8.12 -18.31 17.53
CA ASP A 240 9.28 -19.17 17.78
C ASP A 240 9.55 -20.10 16.59
N GLU A 241 8.52 -20.72 16.00
CA GLU A 241 8.65 -21.55 14.79
C GLU A 241 9.18 -20.73 13.59
N LEU A 242 8.70 -19.50 13.42
CA LEU A 242 9.15 -18.61 12.33
C LEU A 242 10.61 -18.14 12.53
N ASN A 243 10.99 -17.79 13.76
CA ASN A 243 12.35 -17.35 14.07
C ASN A 243 13.35 -18.50 14.04
N ALA A 244 12.94 -19.72 14.41
CA ALA A 244 13.79 -20.92 14.33
C ALA A 244 14.18 -21.31 12.89
N ALA A 245 13.45 -20.80 11.89
CA ALA A 245 13.77 -20.99 10.47
C ALA A 245 14.83 -20.00 9.94
N GLN A 246 15.37 -19.13 10.79
CA GLN A 246 16.39 -18.13 10.43
C GLN A 246 17.80 -18.58 10.86
N GLY A 247 18.82 -17.83 10.43
CA GLY A 247 20.22 -18.00 10.85
C GLY A 247 20.99 -19.07 10.07
N GLN A 248 20.39 -19.68 9.05
CA GLN A 248 21.03 -20.68 8.20
C GLN A 248 20.79 -20.35 6.71
N PRO A 249 21.69 -20.76 5.81
CA PRO A 249 21.48 -20.62 4.38
C PRO A 249 20.22 -21.36 3.91
N VAL A 250 19.52 -20.78 2.94
CA VAL A 250 18.32 -21.34 2.32
C VAL A 250 18.56 -21.52 0.83
N ASP A 251 18.53 -22.77 0.37
CA ASP A 251 18.55 -23.07 -1.06
C ASP A 251 17.13 -23.01 -1.64
N LEU A 252 16.90 -22.07 -2.55
CA LEU A 252 15.62 -21.90 -3.24
C LEU A 252 15.53 -22.70 -4.54
N GLY A 253 16.61 -23.39 -4.94
CA GLY A 253 16.69 -24.11 -6.21
C GLY A 253 16.69 -23.18 -7.44
N GLY A 254 16.98 -21.89 -7.26
CA GLY A 254 17.01 -20.88 -8.31
C GLY A 254 16.94 -19.45 -7.78
N TYR A 255 17.05 -18.47 -8.69
CA TYR A 255 16.89 -17.03 -8.38
C TYR A 255 15.71 -16.43 -9.16
N TYR A 256 15.83 -16.31 -10.48
CA TYR A 256 14.74 -15.79 -11.33
C TYR A 256 13.58 -16.78 -11.48
N HIS A 257 13.86 -18.07 -11.38
CA HIS A 257 12.90 -19.15 -11.54
C HIS A 257 13.18 -20.24 -10.51
N ALA A 258 13.02 -19.89 -9.24
CA ALA A 258 13.12 -20.80 -8.11
C ALA A 258 11.95 -21.82 -8.10
N SER A 259 12.17 -22.98 -7.49
CA SER A 259 11.13 -24.01 -7.35
C SER A 259 10.00 -23.50 -6.45
N PHE A 260 8.76 -23.56 -6.92
CA PHE A 260 7.61 -23.09 -6.14
C PHE A 260 7.46 -23.85 -4.82
N GLU A 261 7.65 -25.17 -4.84
CA GLU A 261 7.55 -26.02 -3.64
C GLU A 261 8.63 -25.63 -2.62
N THR A 262 9.87 -25.48 -3.06
CA THR A 262 11.00 -25.10 -2.18
C THR A 262 10.81 -23.72 -1.59
N VAL A 263 10.34 -22.75 -2.39
CA VAL A 263 10.02 -21.40 -1.90
C VAL A 263 8.86 -21.43 -0.92
N ALA A 264 7.80 -22.21 -1.20
CA ALA A 264 6.64 -22.32 -0.33
C ALA A 264 7.02 -22.89 1.05
N ASP A 265 7.86 -23.93 1.09
CA ASP A 265 8.33 -24.53 2.34
C ASP A 265 9.19 -23.54 3.15
N ALA A 266 10.12 -22.84 2.49
CA ALA A 266 10.96 -21.83 3.14
C ALA A 266 10.17 -20.61 3.65
N MET A 267 9.10 -20.23 2.94
CA MET A 267 8.26 -19.08 3.28
C MET A 267 7.17 -19.40 4.31
N ARG A 268 6.84 -20.68 4.52
CA ARG A 268 5.78 -21.12 5.42
C ARG A 268 6.27 -22.16 6.46
N PRO A 269 7.33 -21.89 7.24
CA PRO A 269 7.93 -22.89 8.11
C PRO A 269 7.11 -23.20 9.37
N SER A 270 6.18 -22.32 9.77
CA SER A 270 5.34 -22.55 10.95
C SER A 270 4.20 -23.52 10.64
N SER A 271 4.37 -24.78 11.05
CA SER A 271 3.33 -25.81 10.98
C SER A 271 2.08 -25.41 11.77
N THR A 272 2.25 -24.74 12.92
CA THR A 272 1.14 -24.28 13.76
C THR A 272 0.31 -23.22 13.03
N PHE A 273 0.97 -22.24 12.40
CA PHE A 273 0.27 -21.19 11.66
C PHE A 273 -0.44 -21.74 10.41
N ASN A 274 0.23 -22.62 9.66
CA ASN A 274 -0.35 -23.28 8.49
C ASN A 274 -1.60 -24.09 8.87
N ALA A 275 -1.57 -24.82 9.97
CA ALA A 275 -2.72 -25.60 10.46
C ALA A 275 -3.89 -24.70 10.88
N ALA A 276 -3.61 -23.58 11.59
CA ALA A 276 -4.62 -22.62 12.00
C ALA A 276 -5.36 -22.00 10.80
N LEU A 277 -4.63 -21.56 9.77
CA LEU A 277 -5.22 -21.00 8.56
C LEU A 277 -6.01 -22.05 7.75
N SER A 278 -5.50 -23.28 7.66
CA SER A 278 -6.17 -24.37 6.94
C SER A 278 -7.49 -24.76 7.60
N ALA A 279 -7.54 -24.79 8.93
CA ALA A 279 -8.76 -25.07 9.67
C ALA A 279 -9.85 -23.99 9.49
N ALA A 280 -9.47 -22.74 9.21
CA ALA A 280 -10.40 -21.63 8.95
C ALA A 280 -10.89 -21.53 7.48
N ALA A 281 -10.22 -22.26 6.57
CA ALA A 281 -10.58 -22.30 5.16
C ALA A 281 -11.81 -23.19 4.86
N GLY A 282 -12.02 -24.22 5.69
CA GLY A 282 -13.22 -25.09 5.67
C GLY A 282 -14.45 -24.39 6.24
#